data_AF-X1QVX9-F1
#
_entry.id   AF-X1QVX9-F1
#
_cell.length_a   1.000
_cell.length_b   1.000
_cell.length_c   1.000
_cell.angle_alpha   90.00
_cell.angle_beta   90.00
_cell.angle_gamma   90.00
#
_symmetry.space_group_name_H-M   'P 1'
#
loop_
_entity.id
_entity.type
_entity.pdbx_description
1 polymer ?
#
loop_
_entity_poly.entity_id
_entity_poly.type
_entity_poly.pdbx_seq_one_letter_code
_entity_poly.pdbx_strand_id
1 'polypeptide(L)' 'YRGQEAVDVSHLEELLIKVSDFVEQNPEVKELDLNPIFAYGDGAVAVDARVILEEGK' A
#
# COMPACT_ATOMS: atom_id res chain seq x y z
N TYR A 1 -18.00 -0.81 -11.01
CA TYR A 1 -18.95 0.21 -11.51
C TYR A 1 -19.51 -0.24 -12.86
N ARG A 2 -20.69 0.23 -13.30
CA ARG A 2 -21.19 -0.12 -14.64
C ARG A 2 -20.15 0.26 -15.71
N GLY A 3 -19.69 -0.72 -16.48
CA GLY A 3 -18.76 -0.52 -17.61
C GLY A 3 -17.27 -0.48 -17.27
N GLN A 4 -16.87 -0.69 -16.01
CA GLN A 4 -15.45 -0.84 -15.66
C GLN A 4 -15.03 -2.30 -15.71
N GLU A 5 -13.82 -2.55 -16.20
CA GLU A 5 -13.18 -3.86 -16.12
C GLU A 5 -13.00 -4.28 -14.66
N ALA A 6 -13.00 -5.60 -14.42
CA ALA A 6 -12.81 -6.13 -13.08
C ALA A 6 -11.39 -5.81 -12.61
N VAL A 7 -11.27 -5.35 -11.36
CA VAL A 7 -9.98 -5.26 -10.68
C VAL A 7 -9.53 -6.67 -10.30
N ASP A 8 -8.24 -6.94 -10.42
CA ASP A 8 -7.66 -8.18 -9.90
C ASP A 8 -7.16 -7.94 -8.48
N VAL A 9 -7.90 -8.51 -7.52
CA VAL A 9 -7.64 -8.33 -6.08
C VAL A 9 -6.30 -8.93 -5.65
N SER A 10 -5.76 -9.89 -6.40
CA SER A 10 -4.45 -10.48 -6.09
C SER A 10 -3.33 -9.44 -6.04
N HIS A 11 -3.39 -8.41 -6.88
CA HIS A 11 -2.41 -7.31 -6.86
C HIS A 11 -2.52 -6.45 -5.59
N LEU A 12 -3.71 -6.33 -5.00
CA LEU A 12 -3.87 -5.67 -3.70
C LEU A 12 -3.31 -6.54 -2.57
N GLU A 13 -3.51 -7.85 -2.63
CA GLU A 13 -2.92 -8.79 -1.67
C GLU A 13 -1.39 -8.75 -1.72
N GLU A 14 -0.79 -8.77 -2.91
CA GLU A 14 0.65 -8.62 -3.09
C GLU A 14 1.17 -7.28 -2.56
N LEU A 15 0.44 -6.19 -2.79
CA LEU A 15 0.80 -4.87 -2.26
C LEU A 15 0.79 -4.89 -0.73
N LEU A 16 -0.22 -5.49 -0.10
CA LEU A 16 -0.30 -5.61 1.36
C LEU A 16 0.85 -6.44 1.94
N ILE A 17 1.23 -7.54 1.29
CA ILE A 17 2.39 -8.35 1.70
C ILE A 17 3.67 -7.50 1.63
N LYS A 18 3.91 -6.80 0.51
CA LYS A 18 5.08 -5.92 0.35
C LYS A 18 5.12 -4.80 1.39
N VAL A 19 3.96 -4.24 1.74
CA VAL A 19 3.85 -3.24 2.80
C VAL A 19 4.20 -3.84 4.16
N SER A 20 3.73 -5.06 4.46
CA SER A 20 4.09 -5.79 5.68
C SER A 20 5.60 -6.00 5.77
N ASP A 21 6.22 -6.51 4.70
CA ASP A 21 7.66 -6.74 4.63
C ASP A 21 8.44 -5.43 4.80
N PHE A 22 7.93 -4.33 4.25
CA PHE A 22 8.53 -3.00 4.38
C PHE A 22 8.52 -2.52 5.84
N VAL A 23 7.39 -2.58 6.53
CA VAL A 23 7.33 -2.11 7.93
C VAL A 23 8.13 -3.00 8.88
N GLU A 24 8.21 -4.30 8.63
CA GLU A 24 9.08 -5.21 9.40
C GLU A 24 10.57 -4.87 9.24
N GLN A 25 11.00 -4.45 8.05
CA GLN A 25 12.39 -4.09 7.77
C GLN A 25 12.78 -2.68 8.24
N ASN A 26 11.80 -1.82 8.55
CA ASN A 26 12.00 -0.43 8.94
C ASN A 26 11.33 -0.15 10.30
N PRO A 27 11.89 -0.63 11.42
CA PRO A 27 11.28 -0.50 12.75
C PRO A 27 11.13 0.95 13.24
N GLU A 28 11.78 1.90 12.59
CA GLU A 28 11.59 3.34 12.81
C GLU A 28 10.25 3.86 12.27
N VAL A 29 9.58 3.13 11.37
CA VAL A 29 8.27 3.52 10.82
C VAL A 29 7.20 3.30 11.90
N LYS A 30 6.66 4.40 12.40
CA LYS A 30 5.58 4.41 13.38
C LYS A 30 4.20 4.29 12.73
N GLU A 31 4.00 5.01 11.63
CA GLU A 31 2.75 5.03 10.89
C GLU A 31 3.06 5.07 9.40
N LEU A 32 2.34 4.26 8.63
CA LEU A 32 2.32 4.27 7.18
C LEU A 32 0.86 4.35 6.72
N ASP A 33 0.54 5.41 5.98
CA ASP A 33 -0.78 5.64 5.40
C ASP A 33 -0.64 5.72 3.88
N LEU A 34 -1.35 4.85 3.16
CA LEU A 34 -1.38 4.78 1.70
C LEU A 34 -2.79 5.16 1.23
N ASN A 35 -2.97 6.38 0.75
CA ASN A 35 -4.28 6.86 0.36
C ASN A 35 -4.22 7.98 -0.70
N PRO A 36 -4.73 7.76 -1.94
CA PRO A 36 -5.44 6.57 -2.40
C PRO A 36 -4.52 5.49 -2.99
N ILE A 37 -5.02 4.25 -2.96
CA ILE A 37 -4.51 3.14 -3.78
C ILE A 37 -5.45 2.94 -4.96
N PHE A 38 -4.88 2.93 -6.17
CA PHE A 38 -5.61 2.56 -7.38
C PHE A 38 -5.33 1.10 -7.72
N ALA A 39 -6.41 0.33 -7.91
CA ALA A 39 -6.36 -1.05 -8.36
C ALA A 39 -6.88 -1.15 -9.79
N TYR A 40 -6.17 -1.92 -10.61
CA TYR A 40 -6.45 -2.19 -12.01
C TYR A 40 -6.53 -3.71 -12.22
N GLY A 41 -6.78 -4.14 -13.46
CA GLY A 41 -6.75 -5.57 -13.81
C GLY A 41 -5.33 -6.15 -13.82
N ASP A 42 -4.32 -5.31 -13.98
CA ASP A 42 -2.91 -5.69 -14.18
C ASP A 42 -1.97 -5.15 -13.09
N GLY A 43 -2.51 -4.57 -12.02
CA GLY A 43 -1.69 -4.02 -10.94
C GLY A 43 -2.43 -3.21 -9.90
N ALA A 44 -1.71 -2.84 -8.85
CA ALA A 44 -2.15 -1.89 -7.84
C ALA A 44 -1.02 -0.89 -7.54
N VAL A 45 -1.37 0.39 -7.37
CA VAL A 45 -0.41 1.48 -7.13
C VAL A 45 -0.92 2.43 -6.05
N ALA A 46 -0.08 2.72 -5.06
CA ALA A 46 -0.29 3.82 -4.14
C ALA A 46 0.10 5.13 -4.84
N VAL A 47 -0.83 6.08 -4.93
CA VAL A 47 -0.61 7.37 -5.59
C VAL A 47 -0.01 8.40 -4.64
N ASP A 48 -0.31 8.23 -3.36
CA ASP A 48 0.21 9.04 -2.26
C ASP A 48 0.56 8.14 -1.08
N ALA A 49 1.56 8.56 -0.31
CA ALA A 49 2.01 7.86 0.88
C ALA A 49 2.49 8.86 1.93
N ARG A 50 2.02 8.69 3.16
CA ARG A 50 2.54 9.40 4.35
C ARG A 50 3.24 8.40 5.25
N VAL A 51 4.47 8.74 5.65
CA VAL A 51 5.26 7.96 6.61
C VAL A 51 5.58 8.84 7.81
N ILE A 52 5.26 8.36 9.00
CA ILE A 52 5.65 8.98 10.26
C ILE A 52 6.68 8.07 10.92
N LEU A 53 7.81 8.65 11.31
CA LEU A 53 8.86 7.94 12.01
C LEU A 53 8.67 8.07 13.52
N GLU A 54 9.15 7.10 14.29
CA GLU A 54 9.28 7.26 15.73
C GLU A 54 10.23 8.43 16.04
N GLU A 55 9.85 9.24 17.03
CA GLU A 55 10.76 10.26 17.54
C GLU A 55 11.89 9.56 18.32
N GLY A 56 13.13 9.85 17.93
CA GLY A 56 14.30 9.37 18.66
C GLY A 56 14.20 9.83 20.13
N LYS A 57 14.51 8.92 21.05
CA LYS A 57 14.69 9.28 22.46
C LYS A 57 15.78 10.33 22.65
#